data_AF-A0A3L7SJF3-F1
#
_entry.id   AF-A0A3L7SJF3-F1
#
_cell.length_a   1.000
_cell.length_b   1.000
_cell.length_c   1.000
_cell.angle_alpha   90.00
_cell.angle_beta   90.00
_cell.angle_gamma   90.00
#
_symmetry.space_group_name_H-M   'P 1'
#
loop_
_entity.id
_entity.type
_entity.pdbx_description
1 polymer ?
#
loop_
_entity_poly.entity_id
_entity_poly.type
_entity_poly.pdbx_seq_one_letter_code
_entity_poly.pdbx_strand_id
1 'polypeptide(L)'
;MAGLHVIVPSFLDSTDERSRSPVRHAAGMRRLLMILGAAIVLRVLAGIVANYPGYLPTPDFHTDFLAGREKTFDEGGYRTAFVAHILAGPPTLLLGLLLAVPALRQRAPLWHALLGRVVVALALLVVAPSGLVMARHPLPSLPVPEQAVAGLGFATLAFLTGVTAALGFLAARRRRLAEHERWMMRLLALLVSVVVLRIIGGVTSLLIPNAPWIYAASAWASWLLPLVAVEAWQCASRRAWHRASQRKMITDDQTPPEACRPPA
;
A
#
# COMPACT_ATOMS: atom_id res chain seq x y z
N MET A 1 -23.02 43.92 67.61
CA MET A 1 -24.41 44.07 67.12
C MET A 1 -24.37 44.13 65.60
N ALA A 2 -25.19 43.28 64.95
CA ALA A 2 -25.78 43.35 63.60
C ALA A 2 -24.91 43.89 62.43
N GLY A 3 -24.87 43.29 61.24
CA GLY A 3 -25.69 42.31 60.52
C GLY A 3 -24.99 42.01 59.18
N LEU A 4 -25.06 40.79 58.65
CA LEU A 4 -26.06 40.25 57.70
C LEU A 4 -25.76 40.58 56.23
N HIS A 5 -26.04 39.58 55.37
CA HIS A 5 -26.11 39.56 53.90
C HIS A 5 -24.81 39.15 53.15
N VAL A 6 -24.76 38.27 52.12
CA VAL A 6 -25.78 37.59 51.29
C VAL A 6 -25.08 36.63 50.28
N ILE A 7 -25.63 35.41 50.10
CA ILE A 7 -25.92 34.67 48.84
C ILE A 7 -24.82 34.15 47.87
N VAL A 8 -24.68 32.79 47.85
CA VAL A 8 -24.74 31.77 46.72
C VAL A 8 -23.79 31.91 45.48
N PRO A 9 -23.67 30.88 44.60
CA PRO A 9 -22.78 29.71 44.58
C PRO A 9 -21.65 29.79 43.50
N SER A 10 -20.46 29.25 43.75
CA SER A 10 -19.49 28.97 42.66
C SER A 10 -19.58 27.51 42.23
N PHE A 11 -20.27 27.33 41.10
CA PHE A 11 -20.23 26.19 40.19
C PHE A 11 -18.78 25.67 40.05
N LEU A 12 -18.44 24.57 40.74
CA LEU A 12 -17.23 23.80 40.44
C LEU A 12 -17.54 22.88 39.27
N ASP A 13 -17.08 23.33 38.10
CA ASP A 13 -16.27 22.56 37.17
C ASP A 13 -16.69 21.09 36.95
N SER A 14 -17.59 20.89 35.98
CA SER A 14 -17.91 19.55 35.44
C SER A 14 -17.96 19.53 33.91
N THR A 15 -17.15 20.37 33.25
CA THR A 15 -17.14 20.45 31.78
C THR A 15 -15.74 20.48 31.18
N ASP A 16 -14.92 19.44 31.39
CA ASP A 16 -13.84 19.14 30.42
C ASP A 16 -13.40 17.66 30.32
N GLU A 17 -14.26 16.69 30.62
CA GLU A 17 -13.94 15.28 30.31
C GLU A 17 -14.56 14.78 29.00
N ARG A 18 -15.65 15.40 28.54
CA ARG A 18 -16.44 14.90 27.40
C ARG A 18 -15.86 15.28 26.03
N SER A 19 -14.97 16.28 25.97
CA SER A 19 -14.35 16.79 24.72
C SER A 19 -13.10 15.99 24.28
N ARG A 20 -12.44 15.29 25.21
CA ARG A 20 -11.17 14.59 24.99
C ARG A 20 -11.34 13.14 24.50
N SER A 21 -12.55 12.58 24.58
CA SER A 21 -12.79 11.17 24.26
C SER A 21 -12.75 10.85 22.75
N PRO A 22 -13.40 11.57 21.82
CA PRO A 22 -13.50 11.10 20.44
C PRO A 22 -12.16 11.09 19.69
N VAL A 23 -11.29 12.07 19.99
CA VAL A 23 -9.97 12.20 19.37
C VAL A 23 -9.01 11.08 19.82
N ARG A 24 -9.04 10.69 21.10
CA ARG A 24 -8.21 9.59 21.62
C ARG A 24 -8.68 8.23 21.09
N HIS A 25 -9.99 8.02 20.99
CA HIS A 25 -10.56 6.79 20.43
C HIS A 25 -10.26 6.64 18.94
N ALA A 26 -10.35 7.72 18.16
CA ALA A 26 -9.98 7.71 16.74
C ALA A 26 -8.47 7.42 16.52
N ALA A 27 -7.60 7.98 17.36
CA ALA A 27 -6.17 7.71 17.32
C ALA A 27 -5.83 6.26 17.71
N GLY A 28 -6.52 5.72 18.72
CA GLY A 28 -6.41 4.31 19.13
C GLY A 28 -6.87 3.35 18.03
N MET A 29 -8.03 3.60 17.44
CA MET A 29 -8.59 2.81 16.34
C MET A 29 -7.64 2.79 15.13
N ARG A 30 -7.12 3.96 14.74
CA ARG A 30 -6.15 4.04 13.63
C ARG A 30 -4.89 3.22 13.90
N ARG A 31 -4.34 3.28 15.12
CA ARG A 31 -3.17 2.47 15.51
C ARG A 31 -3.49 0.98 15.44
N LEU A 32 -4.64 0.58 15.95
CA LEU A 32 -5.10 -0.81 15.90
C LEU A 32 -5.21 -1.31 14.44
N LEU A 33 -5.86 -0.55 13.56
CA LEU A 33 -5.98 -0.90 12.13
C LEU A 33 -4.62 -1.04 11.44
N MET A 34 -3.65 -0.16 11.75
CA MET A 34 -2.29 -0.28 11.23
C MET A 34 -1.58 -1.54 11.74
N ILE A 35 -1.73 -1.88 13.02
CA ILE A 35 -1.14 -3.09 13.61
C ILE A 35 -1.76 -4.34 12.98
N LEU A 36 -3.08 -4.39 12.86
CA LEU A 36 -3.79 -5.49 12.20
C LEU A 36 -3.35 -5.63 10.74
N GLY A 37 -3.29 -4.53 9.98
CA GLY A 37 -2.83 -4.55 8.60
C GLY A 37 -1.39 -5.06 8.48
N ALA A 38 -0.49 -4.59 9.34
CA ALA A 38 0.89 -5.08 9.38
C ALA A 38 0.97 -6.57 9.75
N ALA A 39 0.19 -7.02 10.73
CA ALA A 39 0.14 -8.42 11.13
C ALA A 39 -0.37 -9.32 10.00
N ILE A 40 -1.39 -8.88 9.26
CA ILE A 40 -1.91 -9.60 8.07
C ILE A 40 -0.83 -9.72 7.01
N VAL A 41 -0.16 -8.62 6.65
CA VAL A 41 0.92 -8.64 5.66
C VAL A 41 2.04 -9.59 6.10
N LEU A 42 2.50 -9.47 7.35
CA LEU A 42 3.55 -10.33 7.88
C LEU A 42 3.14 -11.80 7.88
N ARG A 43 1.90 -12.12 8.26
CA ARG A 43 1.37 -13.49 8.24
C ARG A 43 1.33 -14.08 6.83
N VAL A 44 0.96 -13.29 5.83
CA VAL A 44 0.93 -13.71 4.42
C VAL A 44 2.36 -13.90 3.90
N LEU A 45 3.27 -12.97 4.18
CA LEU A 45 4.67 -13.10 3.76
C LEU A 45 5.35 -14.31 4.41
N ALA A 46 5.08 -14.56 5.69
CA ALA A 46 5.55 -15.76 6.37
C ALA A 46 5.04 -17.05 5.70
N GLY A 47 3.76 -17.07 5.30
CA GLY A 47 3.17 -18.19 4.55
C GLY A 47 3.83 -18.40 3.18
N ILE A 48 4.10 -17.32 2.44
CA ILE A 48 4.80 -17.38 1.16
C ILE A 48 6.21 -17.96 1.33
N VAL A 49 6.97 -17.47 2.31
CA VAL A 49 8.35 -17.92 2.58
C VAL A 49 8.38 -19.35 3.10
N ALA A 50 7.37 -19.78 3.87
CA ALA A 50 7.27 -21.15 4.36
C ALA A 50 7.16 -22.19 3.23
N ASN A 51 6.70 -21.80 2.03
CA ASN A 51 6.62 -22.69 0.87
C ASN A 51 7.95 -22.80 0.10
N TYR A 52 8.98 -22.00 0.41
CA TYR A 52 10.24 -21.99 -0.35
C TYR A 52 10.98 -23.33 -0.38
N PRO A 53 11.00 -24.13 0.70
CA PRO A 53 11.59 -25.47 0.66
C PRO A 53 10.92 -26.41 -0.36
N GLY A 54 9.64 -26.22 -0.66
CA GLY A 54 8.95 -26.96 -1.73
C GLY A 54 9.25 -26.45 -3.14
N TYR A 55 9.87 -25.27 -3.25
CA TYR A 55 10.25 -24.68 -4.53
C TYR A 55 11.73 -24.86 -4.87
N LEU A 56 12.60 -25.01 -3.87
CA LEU A 56 14.06 -25.00 -4.00
C LEU A 56 14.72 -26.08 -3.11
N PRO A 57 15.78 -26.78 -3.56
CA PRO A 57 16.42 -26.70 -4.89
C PRO A 57 15.75 -27.59 -5.95
N THR A 58 15.09 -28.67 -5.54
CA THR A 58 14.28 -29.54 -6.40
C THR A 58 12.81 -29.15 -6.25
N PRO A 59 12.14 -28.69 -7.32
CA PRO A 59 10.76 -28.24 -7.24
C PRO A 59 9.82 -29.43 -6.96
N ASP A 60 9.02 -29.30 -5.90
CA ASP A 60 7.89 -30.19 -5.62
C ASP A 60 6.62 -29.59 -6.24
N PHE A 61 6.15 -30.23 -7.31
CA PHE A 61 4.95 -29.81 -8.03
C PHE A 61 3.64 -30.22 -7.34
N HIS A 62 3.68 -30.74 -6.11
CA HIS A 62 2.49 -30.86 -5.27
C HIS A 62 2.32 -29.68 -4.30
N THR A 63 3.31 -28.79 -4.21
CA THR A 63 3.30 -27.66 -3.29
C THR A 63 2.57 -26.44 -3.87
N ASP A 64 1.47 -26.03 -3.24
CA ASP A 64 0.73 -24.75 -3.40
C ASP A 64 0.80 -24.16 -4.83
N PHE A 65 1.69 -23.20 -5.08
CA PHE A 65 1.81 -22.51 -6.37
C PHE A 65 2.30 -23.39 -7.55
N LEU A 66 3.16 -24.38 -7.30
CA LEU A 66 3.75 -25.22 -8.36
C LEU A 66 2.80 -26.33 -8.84
N ALA A 67 1.70 -26.57 -8.12
CA ALA A 67 0.67 -27.53 -8.49
C ALA A 67 0.24 -27.37 -9.97
N GLY A 68 0.49 -28.42 -10.77
CA GLY A 68 0.10 -28.49 -12.18
C GLY A 68 0.93 -27.63 -13.14
N ARG A 69 2.17 -27.26 -12.76
CA ARG A 69 3.08 -26.45 -13.59
C ARG A 69 4.27 -27.22 -14.17
N GLU A 70 4.34 -28.53 -13.99
CA GLU A 70 5.46 -29.41 -14.37
C GLU A 70 5.92 -29.15 -15.81
N LYS A 71 4.97 -29.09 -16.74
CA LYS A 71 5.26 -28.94 -18.18
C LYS A 71 5.81 -27.56 -18.53
N THR A 72 5.32 -26.51 -17.86
CA THR A 72 5.65 -25.12 -18.21
C THR A 72 6.81 -24.57 -17.40
N PHE A 73 7.18 -25.21 -16.29
CA PHE A 73 8.13 -24.65 -15.33
C PHE A 73 9.53 -24.49 -15.91
N ASP A 74 10.03 -25.50 -16.64
CA ASP A 74 11.36 -25.45 -17.25
C ASP A 74 11.35 -24.84 -18.68
N GLU A 75 10.19 -24.43 -19.19
CA GLU A 75 10.05 -23.84 -20.52
C GLU A 75 10.22 -22.30 -20.50
N GLY A 76 10.83 -21.75 -21.56
CA GLY A 76 10.78 -20.31 -21.86
C GLY A 76 11.37 -19.38 -20.79
N GLY A 77 12.22 -19.89 -19.89
CA GLY A 77 12.80 -19.12 -18.78
C GLY A 77 11.85 -18.91 -17.59
N TYR A 78 10.71 -19.61 -17.54
CA TYR A 78 9.71 -19.45 -16.48
C TYR A 78 10.31 -19.74 -15.09
N ARG A 79 11.05 -20.84 -14.92
CA ARG A 79 11.72 -21.18 -13.65
C ARG A 79 12.63 -20.07 -13.16
N THR A 80 13.50 -19.53 -14.02
CA THR A 80 14.42 -18.45 -13.64
C THR A 80 13.65 -17.20 -13.24
N ALA A 81 12.61 -16.84 -13.99
CA ALA A 81 11.73 -15.73 -13.65
C ALA A 81 11.05 -15.96 -12.30
N PHE A 82 10.46 -17.14 -12.08
CA PHE A 82 9.80 -17.50 -10.83
C PHE A 82 10.74 -17.41 -9.63
N VAL A 83 11.93 -18.01 -9.70
CA VAL A 83 12.92 -17.97 -8.62
C VAL A 83 13.34 -16.52 -8.34
N ALA A 84 13.65 -15.74 -9.37
CA ALA A 84 13.98 -14.34 -9.21
C ALA A 84 12.83 -13.54 -8.57
N HIS A 85 11.58 -13.83 -8.96
CA HIS A 85 10.38 -13.16 -8.46
C HIS A 85 10.15 -13.46 -6.99
N ILE A 86 10.18 -14.73 -6.57
CA ILE A 86 9.93 -15.10 -5.17
C ILE A 86 11.06 -14.59 -4.26
N LEU A 87 12.32 -14.56 -4.73
CA LEU A 87 13.40 -14.04 -3.90
C LEU A 87 13.36 -12.50 -3.75
N ALA A 88 12.93 -11.77 -4.79
CA ALA A 88 12.88 -10.31 -4.75
C ALA A 88 11.56 -9.73 -4.21
N GLY A 89 10.43 -10.41 -4.40
CA GLY A 89 9.10 -9.91 -4.11
C GLY A 89 8.87 -9.55 -2.62
N PRO A 90 8.95 -10.50 -1.68
CA PRO A 90 8.74 -10.24 -0.26
C PRO A 90 9.67 -9.18 0.33
N PRO A 91 11.00 -9.17 0.05
CA PRO A 91 11.87 -8.08 0.51
C PRO A 91 11.44 -6.72 -0.06
N THR A 92 11.06 -6.66 -1.34
CA THR A 92 10.61 -5.40 -1.98
C THR A 92 9.36 -4.84 -1.32
N LEU A 93 8.36 -5.69 -1.03
CA LEU A 93 7.15 -5.26 -0.32
C LEU A 93 7.46 -4.81 1.11
N LEU A 94 8.25 -5.59 1.86
CA LEU A 94 8.57 -5.29 3.25
C LEU A 94 9.34 -3.97 3.37
N LEU A 95 10.35 -3.77 2.54
CA LEU A 95 11.12 -2.52 2.49
C LEU A 95 10.24 -1.36 1.99
N GLY A 96 9.35 -1.60 1.02
CA GLY A 96 8.39 -0.60 0.55
C GLY A 96 7.46 -0.10 1.65
N LEU A 97 6.92 -1.00 2.47
CA LEU A 97 6.10 -0.66 3.63
C LEU A 97 6.90 0.11 4.68
N LEU A 98 8.13 -0.30 4.95
CA LEU A 98 9.02 0.39 5.89
C LEU A 98 9.34 1.82 5.40
N LEU A 99 9.57 2.00 4.10
CA LEU A 99 9.81 3.30 3.47
C LEU A 99 8.60 4.22 3.48
N ALA A 100 7.38 3.67 3.54
CA ALA A 100 6.15 4.44 3.65
C ALA A 100 5.93 5.05 5.05
N VAL A 101 6.68 4.60 6.06
CA VAL A 101 6.60 5.14 7.42
C VAL A 101 7.25 6.53 7.48
N PRO A 102 6.50 7.61 7.82
CA PRO A 102 7.04 8.98 7.81
C PRO A 102 8.25 9.17 8.73
N ALA A 103 8.30 8.43 9.83
CA ALA A 103 9.40 8.50 10.80
C ALA A 103 10.75 8.13 10.19
N LEU A 104 10.80 7.18 9.24
CA LEU A 104 12.05 6.79 8.60
C LEU A 104 12.60 7.92 7.73
N ARG A 105 11.73 8.58 6.97
CA ARG A 105 12.09 9.74 6.14
C ARG A 105 12.62 10.92 6.98
N GLN A 106 12.04 11.13 8.17
CA GLN A 106 12.41 12.24 9.05
C GLN A 106 13.68 11.97 9.88
N ARG A 107 13.84 10.75 10.39
CA ARG A 107 14.94 10.39 11.31
C ARG A 107 16.19 9.88 10.60
N ALA A 108 16.05 9.32 9.40
CA ALA A 108 17.13 8.64 8.70
C ALA A 108 17.06 8.84 7.18
N PRO A 109 17.20 10.08 6.67
CA PRO A 109 17.03 10.40 5.25
C PRO A 109 18.04 9.71 4.33
N LEU A 110 19.28 9.48 4.80
CA LEU A 110 20.29 8.73 4.05
C LEU A 110 19.88 7.27 3.83
N TRP A 111 19.39 6.62 4.89
CA TRP A 111 18.87 5.25 4.83
C TRP A 111 17.62 5.17 3.96
N HIS A 112 16.71 6.15 4.06
CA HIS A 112 15.55 6.23 3.19
C HIS A 112 15.96 6.30 1.71
N ALA A 113 16.97 7.12 1.37
CA ALA A 113 17.46 7.23 0.00
C ALA A 113 18.15 5.95 -0.49
N LEU A 114 18.95 5.28 0.34
CA LEU A 114 19.62 4.03 -0.01
C LEU A 114 18.62 2.88 -0.21
N LEU A 115 17.77 2.63 0.78
CA LEU A 115 16.74 1.60 0.73
C LEU A 115 15.73 1.88 -0.39
N GLY A 116 15.39 3.15 -0.64
CA GLY A 116 14.55 3.55 -1.77
C GLY A 116 15.13 3.15 -3.12
N ARG A 117 16.45 3.31 -3.33
CA ARG A 117 17.12 2.84 -4.55
C ARG A 117 17.08 1.33 -4.69
N VAL A 118 17.29 0.60 -3.58
CA VAL A 118 17.20 -0.87 -3.57
C VAL A 118 15.80 -1.33 -3.94
N VAL A 119 14.76 -0.76 -3.34
CA VAL A 119 13.36 -1.09 -3.65
C VAL A 119 13.02 -0.80 -5.10
N VAL A 120 13.43 0.36 -5.64
CA VAL A 120 13.22 0.68 -7.06
C VAL A 120 13.97 -0.30 -7.96
N ALA A 121 15.23 -0.62 -7.65
CA ALA A 121 16.03 -1.53 -8.45
C ALA A 121 15.44 -2.94 -8.46
N LEU A 122 15.04 -3.47 -7.30
CA LEU A 122 14.37 -4.76 -7.20
C LEU A 122 13.04 -4.76 -7.96
N ALA A 123 12.21 -3.71 -7.79
CA ALA A 123 10.94 -3.60 -8.48
C ALA A 123 11.09 -3.55 -10.00
N LEU A 124 12.02 -2.72 -10.50
CA LEU A 124 12.19 -2.42 -11.91
C LEU A 124 12.99 -3.49 -12.67
N LEU A 125 14.04 -4.04 -12.06
CA LEU A 125 14.98 -4.95 -12.73
C LEU A 125 14.65 -6.42 -12.47
N VAL A 126 13.93 -6.73 -11.39
CA VAL A 126 13.65 -8.12 -11.00
C VAL A 126 12.15 -8.41 -10.99
N VAL A 127 11.38 -7.75 -10.12
CA VAL A 127 9.96 -8.08 -9.88
C VAL A 127 9.11 -7.85 -11.13
N ALA A 128 9.21 -6.70 -11.79
CA ALA A 128 8.43 -6.41 -12.99
C ALA A 128 8.80 -7.30 -14.19
N PRO A 129 10.09 -7.46 -14.58
CA PRO A 129 10.45 -8.34 -15.69
C PRO A 129 10.09 -9.81 -15.44
N SER A 130 10.39 -10.33 -14.25
CA SER A 130 10.04 -11.72 -13.90
C SER A 130 8.53 -11.93 -13.86
N GLY A 131 7.76 -10.98 -13.31
CA GLY A 131 6.30 -11.04 -13.29
C GLY A 131 5.71 -11.04 -14.69
N LEU A 132 6.31 -10.29 -15.64
CA LEU A 132 5.87 -10.26 -17.03
C LEU A 132 6.12 -11.60 -17.75
N VAL A 133 7.24 -12.26 -17.48
CA VAL A 133 7.51 -13.62 -18.00
C VAL A 133 6.52 -14.62 -17.41
N MET A 134 6.28 -14.56 -16.09
CA MET A 134 5.32 -15.45 -15.42
C MET A 134 3.88 -15.24 -15.90
N ALA A 135 3.50 -14.02 -16.29
CA ALA A 135 2.18 -13.68 -16.77
C ALA A 135 1.80 -14.39 -18.09
N ARG A 136 2.77 -14.92 -18.85
CA ARG A 136 2.52 -15.74 -20.05
C ARG A 136 1.84 -17.07 -19.73
N HIS A 137 2.14 -17.61 -18.55
CA HIS A 137 1.61 -18.88 -18.08
C HIS A 137 1.09 -18.73 -16.65
N PRO A 138 -0.02 -17.99 -16.48
CA PRO A 138 -0.51 -17.59 -15.17
C PRO A 138 -1.03 -18.79 -14.39
N LEU A 139 -1.73 -19.73 -15.02
CA LEU A 139 -2.09 -21.03 -14.45
C LEU A 139 -2.42 -22.04 -15.58
N PRO A 140 -1.61 -23.09 -15.80
CA PRO A 140 -1.79 -24.01 -16.94
C PRO A 140 -3.08 -24.81 -16.94
N SER A 141 -3.70 -25.01 -15.77
CA SER A 141 -4.94 -25.80 -15.61
C SER A 141 -6.22 -25.05 -15.97
N LEU A 142 -6.16 -23.73 -16.21
CA LEU A 142 -7.33 -22.94 -16.59
C LEU A 142 -7.72 -23.16 -18.06
N PRO A 143 -8.99 -22.96 -18.45
CA PRO A 143 -9.34 -22.89 -19.84
C PRO A 143 -8.71 -21.65 -20.52
N VAL A 144 -8.50 -21.73 -21.84
CA VAL A 144 -7.73 -20.74 -22.61
C VAL A 144 -8.23 -19.29 -22.43
N PRO A 145 -9.55 -18.99 -22.43
CA PRO A 145 -10.04 -17.63 -22.24
C PRO A 145 -9.64 -17.04 -20.88
N GLU A 146 -9.78 -17.81 -19.80
CA GLU A 146 -9.46 -17.38 -18.44
C GLU A 146 -7.95 -17.20 -18.24
N GLN A 147 -7.13 -18.06 -18.88
CA GLN A 147 -5.67 -17.89 -18.91
C GLN A 147 -5.29 -16.55 -19.53
N ALA A 148 -5.87 -16.19 -20.69
CA ALA A 148 -5.58 -14.93 -21.34
C ALA A 148 -5.98 -13.72 -20.48
N VAL A 149 -7.17 -13.76 -19.86
CA VAL A 149 -7.65 -12.68 -18.98
C VAL A 149 -6.78 -12.53 -17.73
N ALA A 150 -6.41 -13.63 -17.07
CA ALA A 150 -5.53 -13.60 -15.91
C ALA A 150 -4.12 -13.12 -16.28
N GLY A 151 -3.58 -13.63 -17.40
CA GLY A 151 -2.27 -13.26 -17.91
C GLY A 151 -2.18 -11.78 -18.26
N LEU A 152 -3.20 -11.22 -18.92
CA LEU A 152 -3.29 -9.78 -19.18
C LEU A 152 -3.35 -8.96 -17.87
N GLY A 153 -4.08 -9.43 -16.87
CA GLY A 153 -4.13 -8.79 -15.55
C GLY A 153 -2.76 -8.72 -14.88
N PHE A 154 -2.02 -9.83 -14.85
CA PHE A 154 -0.66 -9.88 -14.28
C PHE A 154 0.39 -9.15 -15.12
N ALA A 155 0.28 -9.19 -16.45
CA ALA A 155 1.16 -8.43 -17.34
C ALA A 155 0.97 -6.93 -17.16
N THR A 156 -0.29 -6.48 -17.04
CA THR A 156 -0.62 -5.07 -16.75
C THR A 156 -0.07 -4.66 -15.39
N LEU A 157 -0.26 -5.48 -14.36
CA LEU A 157 0.32 -5.26 -13.04
C LEU A 157 1.85 -5.12 -13.12
N ALA A 158 2.54 -6.07 -13.74
CA ALA A 158 4.00 -6.06 -13.88
C ALA A 158 4.50 -4.79 -14.59
N PHE A 159 3.83 -4.42 -15.70
CA PHE A 159 4.14 -3.20 -16.44
C PHE A 159 3.95 -1.94 -15.58
N LEU A 160 2.80 -1.81 -14.90
CA LEU A 160 2.51 -0.67 -14.03
C LEU A 160 3.49 -0.60 -12.84
N THR A 161 3.89 -1.73 -12.27
CA THR A 161 4.92 -1.79 -11.22
C THR A 161 6.24 -1.19 -11.71
N GLY A 162 6.68 -1.58 -12.91
CA GLY A 162 7.89 -1.01 -13.53
C GLY A 162 7.76 0.49 -13.80
N VAL A 163 6.65 0.92 -14.43
CA VAL A 163 6.40 2.33 -14.76
C VAL A 163 6.34 3.20 -13.50
N THR A 164 5.59 2.79 -12.48
CA THR A 164 5.47 3.56 -11.23
C THR A 164 6.80 3.65 -10.48
N ALA A 165 7.61 2.57 -10.45
CA ALA A 165 8.95 2.60 -9.89
C ALA A 165 9.88 3.56 -10.63
N ALA A 166 9.89 3.51 -11.97
CA ALA A 166 10.71 4.39 -12.80
C ALA A 166 10.33 5.87 -12.64
N LEU A 167 9.03 6.18 -12.70
CA LEU A 167 8.54 7.55 -12.54
C LEU A 167 8.76 8.09 -11.11
N GLY A 168 8.59 7.24 -10.10
CA GLY A 168 8.90 7.58 -8.71
C GLY A 168 10.38 7.91 -8.51
N PHE A 169 11.27 7.12 -9.09
CA PHE A 169 12.71 7.38 -9.05
C PHE A 169 13.10 8.65 -9.81
N LEU A 170 12.56 8.85 -11.01
CA LEU A 170 12.83 10.04 -11.82
C LEU A 170 12.34 11.32 -11.13
N ALA A 171 11.17 11.28 -10.50
CA ALA A 171 10.66 12.39 -9.70
C ALA A 171 11.58 12.70 -8.51
N ALA A 172 12.10 11.69 -7.81
CA ALA A 172 13.09 11.89 -6.74
C ALA A 172 14.39 12.53 -7.25
N ARG A 173 14.91 12.04 -8.39
CA ARG A 173 16.12 12.60 -9.04
C ARG A 173 15.94 14.06 -9.44
N ARG A 174 14.74 14.42 -9.92
CA ARG A 174 14.35 15.80 -10.26
C ARG A 174 13.97 16.64 -9.04
N ARG A 175 14.14 16.13 -7.82
CA ARG A 175 13.76 16.79 -6.55
C ARG A 175 12.27 17.17 -6.47
N ARG A 176 11.40 16.52 -7.25
CA ARG A 176 9.95 16.72 -7.23
C ARG A 176 9.30 15.81 -6.18
N LEU A 177 9.52 16.13 -4.90
CA LEU A 177 9.19 15.25 -3.77
C LEU A 177 7.70 14.89 -3.67
N ALA A 178 6.82 15.85 -3.92
CA ALA A 178 5.37 15.60 -3.91
C ALA A 178 4.94 14.63 -5.03
N GLU A 179 5.62 14.65 -6.17
CA GLU A 179 5.37 13.71 -7.26
C GLU A 179 5.98 12.34 -6.98
N HIS A 180 7.19 12.31 -6.41
CA HIS A 180 7.83 11.08 -5.95
C HIS A 180 6.92 10.33 -4.97
N GLU A 181 6.42 11.01 -3.93
CA GLU A 181 5.53 10.39 -2.94
C GLU A 181 4.28 9.79 -3.59
N ARG A 182 3.69 10.50 -4.55
CA ARG A 182 2.53 10.02 -5.31
C ARG A 182 2.84 8.75 -6.10
N TRP A 183 3.96 8.70 -6.81
CA TRP A 183 4.36 7.52 -7.57
C TRP A 183 4.73 6.34 -6.66
N MET A 184 5.41 6.59 -5.54
CA MET A 184 5.76 5.55 -4.58
C MET A 184 4.54 4.96 -3.86
N MET A 185 3.51 5.77 -3.60
CA MET A 185 2.24 5.26 -3.06
C MET A 185 1.51 4.34 -4.05
N ARG A 186 1.57 4.64 -5.36
CA ARG A 186 1.03 3.75 -6.41
C ARG A 186 1.83 2.46 -6.48
N LEU A 187 3.17 2.56 -6.48
CA LEU A 187 4.03 1.38 -6.46
C LEU A 187 3.72 0.49 -5.25
N LEU A 188 3.56 1.08 -4.06
CA LEU A 188 3.21 0.32 -2.85
C LEU A 188 1.85 -0.37 -2.98
N ALA A 189 0.84 0.30 -3.54
CA ALA A 189 -0.47 -0.31 -3.81
C ALA A 189 -0.35 -1.55 -4.73
N LEU A 190 0.49 -1.45 -5.77
CA LEU A 190 0.75 -2.55 -6.68
C LEU A 190 1.55 -3.69 -6.02
N LEU A 191 2.51 -3.38 -5.14
CA LEU A 191 3.27 -4.40 -4.40
C LEU A 191 2.39 -5.15 -3.39
N VAL A 192 1.40 -4.48 -2.78
CA VAL A 192 0.42 -5.09 -1.86
C VAL A 192 -0.50 -6.10 -2.57
N SER A 193 -0.55 -6.08 -3.91
CA SER A 193 -1.38 -7.02 -4.68
C SER A 193 -1.12 -8.48 -4.34
N VAL A 194 0.12 -8.87 -4.05
CA VAL A 194 0.45 -10.25 -3.65
C VAL A 194 -0.28 -10.66 -2.36
N VAL A 195 -0.45 -9.72 -1.42
CA VAL A 195 -1.15 -9.98 -0.16
C VAL A 195 -2.64 -10.15 -0.41
N VAL A 196 -3.22 -9.26 -1.21
CA VAL A 196 -4.64 -9.29 -1.56
C VAL A 196 -4.97 -10.55 -2.37
N LEU A 197 -4.13 -10.90 -3.34
CA LEU A 197 -4.26 -12.10 -4.16
C LEU A 197 -4.26 -13.37 -3.29
N ARG A 198 -3.37 -13.46 -2.30
CA ARG A 198 -3.29 -14.60 -1.38
C ARG A 198 -4.49 -14.69 -0.45
N ILE A 199 -5.01 -13.55 0.02
CA ILE A 199 -6.24 -13.52 0.83
C ILE A 199 -7.43 -13.99 -0.01
N ILE A 200 -7.60 -13.43 -1.22
CA ILE A 200 -8.70 -13.83 -2.12
C ILE A 200 -8.59 -15.33 -2.43
N GLY A 201 -7.41 -15.80 -2.85
CA GLY A 201 -7.19 -17.21 -3.18
C GLY A 201 -7.46 -18.17 -2.03
N GLY A 202 -7.01 -17.85 -0.81
CA GLY A 202 -7.26 -18.70 0.37
C GLY A 202 -8.72 -18.71 0.82
N VAL A 203 -9.43 -17.59 0.66
CA VAL A 203 -10.88 -17.52 0.98
C VAL A 203 -11.69 -18.27 -0.07
N THR A 204 -11.41 -18.06 -1.36
CA THR A 204 -12.18 -18.67 -2.44
C THR A 204 -11.94 -20.17 -2.56
N SER A 205 -10.72 -20.66 -2.23
CA SER A 205 -10.45 -22.10 -2.18
C SER A 205 -11.33 -22.84 -1.16
N LEU A 206 -11.78 -22.16 -0.10
CA LEU A 206 -12.65 -22.73 0.92
C LEU A 206 -14.14 -22.61 0.58
N LEU A 207 -14.55 -21.48 0.00
CA LEU A 207 -15.97 -21.16 -0.21
C LEU A 207 -16.51 -21.62 -1.56
N ILE A 208 -15.71 -21.52 -2.62
CA ILE A 208 -16.14 -21.77 -4.00
C ILE A 208 -15.02 -22.51 -4.75
N PRO A 209 -14.72 -23.76 -4.37
CA PRO A 209 -13.72 -24.56 -5.08
C PRO A 209 -14.17 -24.79 -6.53
N ASN A 210 -13.20 -24.87 -7.46
CA ASN A 210 -13.42 -25.25 -8.86
C ASN A 210 -14.14 -24.23 -9.76
N ALA A 211 -14.01 -22.93 -9.49
CA ALA A 211 -14.51 -21.88 -10.38
C ALA A 211 -13.36 -21.19 -11.15
N PRO A 212 -13.10 -21.53 -12.43
CA PRO A 212 -11.96 -21.02 -13.21
C PRO A 212 -11.90 -19.50 -13.30
N TRP A 213 -13.05 -18.85 -13.43
CA TRP A 213 -13.15 -17.40 -13.55
C TRP A 213 -12.67 -16.66 -12.30
N ILE A 214 -12.71 -17.29 -11.11
CA ILE A 214 -12.29 -16.66 -9.85
C ILE A 214 -10.82 -16.29 -9.91
N TYR A 215 -9.97 -17.15 -10.47
CA TYR A 215 -8.54 -16.85 -10.58
C TYR A 215 -8.30 -15.62 -11.46
N ALA A 216 -8.96 -15.56 -12.61
CA ALA A 216 -8.89 -14.41 -13.50
C ALA A 216 -9.41 -13.13 -12.82
N ALA A 217 -10.56 -13.19 -12.15
CA ALA A 217 -11.09 -12.05 -11.40
C ALA A 217 -10.15 -11.60 -10.27
N SER A 218 -9.54 -12.56 -9.55
CA SER A 218 -8.58 -12.30 -8.47
C SER A 218 -7.32 -11.62 -8.98
N ALA A 219 -6.83 -12.00 -10.17
CA ALA A 219 -5.68 -11.38 -10.81
C ALA A 219 -5.88 -9.86 -10.97
N TRP A 220 -7.06 -9.44 -11.43
CA TRP A 220 -7.42 -8.02 -11.59
C TRP A 220 -7.73 -7.34 -10.25
N ALA A 221 -8.58 -7.95 -9.43
CA ALA A 221 -9.02 -7.39 -8.15
C ALA A 221 -7.85 -7.15 -7.18
N SER A 222 -6.84 -8.01 -7.21
CA SER A 222 -5.69 -7.95 -6.31
C SER A 222 -4.96 -6.60 -6.32
N TRP A 223 -4.85 -5.95 -7.47
CA TRP A 223 -4.15 -4.68 -7.61
C TRP A 223 -5.07 -3.51 -7.95
N LEU A 224 -6.21 -3.74 -8.62
CA LEU A 224 -7.18 -2.67 -8.88
C LEU A 224 -7.78 -2.13 -7.57
N LEU A 225 -8.15 -3.01 -6.62
CA LEU A 225 -8.76 -2.57 -5.37
C LEU A 225 -7.81 -1.69 -4.54
N PRO A 226 -6.56 -2.08 -4.26
CA PRO A 226 -5.60 -1.21 -3.57
C PRO A 226 -5.29 0.07 -4.35
N LEU A 227 -5.14 -0.01 -5.68
CA LEU A 227 -4.79 1.15 -6.50
C LEU A 227 -5.91 2.19 -6.50
N VAL A 228 -7.16 1.77 -6.71
CA VAL A 228 -8.33 2.65 -6.66
C VAL A 228 -8.47 3.27 -5.28
N ALA A 229 -8.27 2.50 -4.20
CA ALA A 229 -8.30 3.04 -2.84
C ALA A 229 -7.24 4.14 -2.64
N VAL A 230 -6.01 3.92 -3.11
CA VAL A 230 -4.94 4.92 -3.04
C VAL A 230 -5.23 6.15 -3.89
N GLU A 231 -5.76 5.99 -5.10
CA GLU A 231 -6.14 7.12 -5.96
C GLU A 231 -7.29 7.94 -5.38
N ALA A 232 -8.32 7.27 -4.87
CA ALA A 232 -9.45 7.92 -4.21
C ALA A 232 -8.97 8.73 -2.99
N TRP A 233 -8.08 8.15 -2.18
CA TRP A 233 -7.46 8.83 -1.05
C TRP A 233 -6.64 10.05 -1.49
N GLN A 234 -5.75 9.91 -2.47
CA GLN A 234 -4.96 11.03 -2.99
C GLN A 234 -5.83 12.16 -3.56
N CYS A 235 -6.92 11.83 -4.27
CA CYS A 235 -7.86 12.79 -4.80
C CYS A 235 -8.62 13.53 -3.68
N ALA A 236 -9.07 12.81 -2.65
CA ALA A 236 -9.73 13.40 -1.49
C ALA A 236 -8.79 14.35 -0.73
N SER A 237 -7.54 13.95 -0.49
CA SER A 237 -6.53 14.78 0.18
C SER A 237 -6.22 16.06 -0.58
N ARG A 238 -6.11 16.01 -1.92
CA ARG A 238 -5.90 17.22 -2.75
C ARG A 238 -7.08 18.18 -2.67
N ARG A 239 -8.31 17.68 -2.78
CA ARG A 239 -9.51 18.51 -2.66
C ARG A 239 -9.63 19.18 -1.30
N ALA A 240 -9.26 18.48 -0.23
CA ALA A 240 -9.24 19.05 1.12
C ALA A 240 -8.21 20.19 1.23
N TRP A 241 -7.01 20.00 0.70
CA TRP A 241 -5.96 21.02 0.71
C TRP A 241 -6.35 22.28 -0.08
N HIS A 242 -6.91 22.13 -1.29
CA HIS A 242 -7.39 23.27 -2.09
C HIS A 242 -8.52 24.05 -1.39
N ARG A 243 -9.46 23.36 -0.74
CA ARG A 243 -10.53 24.02 0.03
C ARG A 243 -9.98 24.79 1.23
N ALA A 244 -9.00 24.22 1.93
CA ALA A 244 -8.35 24.89 3.06
C ALA A 244 -7.56 26.13 2.60
N SER A 245 -6.84 26.06 1.47
CA SER A 245 -6.10 27.21 0.94
C SER A 245 -7.01 28.34 0.47
N GLN A 246 -8.13 28.01 -0.19
CA GLN A 246 -9.15 28.98 -0.63
C GLN A 246 -9.80 29.68 0.57
N ARG A 247 -10.19 28.93 1.62
CA ARG A 247 -10.74 29.49 2.85
C ARG A 247 -9.78 30.45 3.54
N LYS A 248 -8.49 30.11 3.58
CA LYS A 248 -7.46 30.99 4.16
C LYS A 248 -7.35 32.31 3.40
N MET A 249 -7.32 32.27 2.07
CA MET A 249 -7.24 33.46 1.22
C MET A 249 -8.45 34.39 1.40
N ILE A 250 -9.67 33.84 1.46
CA ILE A 250 -10.88 34.63 1.74
C ILE A 250 -10.81 35.25 3.14
N THR A 251 -10.28 34.54 4.13
CA THR A 251 -10.22 35.07 5.51
C THR A 251 -9.18 36.19 5.63
N ASP A 252 -8.06 36.10 4.92
CA ASP A 252 -6.96 37.08 4.90
C ASP A 252 -7.35 38.38 4.17
N ASP A 253 -8.18 38.28 3.12
CA ASP A 253 -8.74 39.42 2.39
C ASP A 253 -9.81 40.20 3.20
N GLN A 254 -10.43 39.53 4.17
CA GLN A 254 -11.46 40.14 5.04
C GLN A 254 -10.89 40.71 6.34
N THR A 255 -9.58 40.59 6.60
CA THR A 255 -8.90 41.26 7.72
C THR A 255 -8.59 42.72 7.33
N PRO A 256 -9.24 43.72 7.95
CA PRO A 256 -8.96 45.12 7.63
C PRO A 256 -7.50 45.47 7.96
N PRO A 257 -6.82 46.30 7.15
CA PRO A 257 -5.45 46.72 7.42
C PRO A 257 -5.42 47.35 8.82
N GLU A 258 -4.48 46.87 9.64
CA GLU A 258 -4.29 47.33 11.02
C GLU A 258 -4.16 48.85 11.01
N ALA A 259 -5.22 49.53 11.45
CA ALA A 259 -5.29 50.98 11.42
C ALA A 259 -4.09 51.53 12.20
N CYS A 260 -3.33 52.40 11.53
CA CYS A 260 -2.17 53.12 12.06
C CYS A 260 -2.49 53.62 13.47
N ARG A 261 -1.96 52.95 14.50
CA ARG A 261 -2.12 53.41 15.89
C ARG A 261 -1.33 54.70 16.05
N PRO A 262 -1.95 55.81 16.49
CA PRO A 262 -1.22 57.05 16.69
C PRO A 262 -0.17 56.87 17.80
N PRO A 263 1.01 57.49 17.67
CA PRO A 263 2.03 57.49 18.72
C PRO A 263 1.50 58.21 19.97
N ALA A 264 1.76 57.60 21.13
CA ALA A 264 1.42 58.12 22.45
C ALA A 264 2.35 59.27 22.87
#